data_AF-A0A519GZV5-F1
#
_entry.id   AF-A0A519GZV5-F1
#
_cell.length_a   1.000
_cell.length_b   1.000
_cell.length_c   1.000
_cell.angle_alpha   90.00
_cell.angle_beta   90.00
_cell.angle_gamma   90.00
#
_symmetry.space_group_name_H-M   'P 1'
#
loop_
_entity.id
_entity.type
_entity.pdbx_description
1 polymer ?
#
loop_
_entity_poly.entity_id
_entity_poly.type
_entity_poly.pdbx_seq_one_letter_code
_entity_poly.pdbx_strand_id
1 'polypeptide(L)'
;MREAARQRGDDPNELPHRYAAFINKVVAQKPPGMLLAMHLCRGNFKSTHAAAGNYEPVAEALLKEMDLDAYFMEYDDARSGDFKPLRYLPKGKTVVLGLVTTKFGQMEDKDELKRRIDEAAKYAPLEQLALSPQCGFSSTVHGNNIAVEAQRAKLRLVVETAQDVWGTT
;
A
#
# COMPACT_ATOMS: atom_id res chain seq x y z
N MET A 1 -14.59 -10.79 8.03
CA MET A 1 -14.98 -9.74 7.07
C MET A 1 -15.98 -10.21 6.01
N ARG A 2 -15.68 -11.26 5.23
CA ARG A 2 -16.60 -11.76 4.19
C ARG A 2 -17.96 -12.22 4.74
N GLU A 3 -17.97 -12.91 5.87
CA GLU A 3 -19.21 -13.33 6.53
C GLU A 3 -20.01 -12.15 7.11
N ALA A 4 -19.33 -11.15 7.67
CA ALA A 4 -19.97 -9.90 8.09
C ALA A 4 -20.59 -9.13 6.91
N ALA A 5 -19.99 -9.19 5.71
CA ALA A 5 -20.60 -8.63 4.50
C ALA A 5 -21.88 -9.37 4.12
N ARG A 6 -21.84 -10.71 4.10
CA ARG A 6 -23.04 -11.54 3.86
C ARG A 6 -24.15 -11.28 4.88
N GLN A 7 -23.81 -11.12 6.16
CA GLN A 7 -24.77 -10.79 7.22
C GLN A 7 -25.43 -9.42 7.03
N ARG A 8 -24.80 -8.48 6.33
CA ARG A 8 -25.40 -7.19 5.93
C ARG A 8 -26.17 -7.26 4.61
N GLY A 9 -26.21 -8.42 3.96
CA GLY A 9 -26.85 -8.62 2.65
C GLY A 9 -25.96 -8.27 1.45
N ASP A 10 -24.66 -8.06 1.66
CA ASP A 10 -23.71 -7.79 0.57
C ASP A 10 -23.10 -9.08 0.00
N ASP A 11 -22.84 -9.12 -1.32
CA ASP A 11 -21.97 -10.15 -1.90
C ASP A 11 -20.49 -9.73 -1.74
N PRO A 12 -19.67 -10.47 -0.95
CA PRO A 12 -18.26 -10.16 -0.75
C PRO A 12 -17.40 -10.31 -2.02
N ASN A 13 -17.90 -10.90 -3.10
CA ASN A 13 -17.25 -10.92 -4.41
C ASN A 13 -17.57 -9.67 -5.24
N GLU A 14 -18.78 -9.13 -5.13
CA GLU A 14 -19.16 -7.92 -5.87
C GLU A 14 -18.70 -6.63 -5.20
N LEU A 15 -18.52 -6.64 -3.87
CA LEU A 15 -18.15 -5.46 -3.10
C LEU A 15 -16.91 -4.71 -3.62
N PRO A 16 -15.77 -5.37 -3.95
CA PRO A 16 -14.61 -4.67 -4.49
C PRO A 16 -14.91 -3.89 -5.77
N HIS A 17 -15.65 -4.49 -6.71
CA HIS A 17 -16.05 -3.87 -7.97
C HIS A 17 -17.01 -2.69 -7.76
N ARG A 18 -17.97 -2.86 -6.83
CA ARG A 18 -18.88 -1.77 -6.44
C ARG A 18 -18.13 -0.59 -5.82
N TYR A 19 -17.13 -0.85 -4.99
CA TYR A 19 -16.29 0.20 -4.43
C TYR A 19 -15.42 0.87 -5.49
N ALA A 20 -14.82 0.11 -6.42
CA ALA A 20 -14.10 0.68 -7.55
C ALA A 20 -15.00 1.61 -8.37
N ALA A 21 -16.21 1.18 -8.73
CA ALA A 21 -17.16 2.01 -9.45
C ALA A 21 -17.57 3.28 -8.68
N PHE A 22 -17.72 3.20 -7.35
CA PHE A 22 -18.01 4.38 -6.52
C PHE A 22 -16.82 5.35 -6.49
N ILE A 23 -15.60 4.85 -6.27
CA ILE A 23 -14.40 5.67 -6.24
C ILE A 23 -14.15 6.34 -7.59
N ASN A 24 -14.42 5.66 -8.70
CA ASN A 24 -14.30 6.25 -10.04
C ASN A 24 -15.23 7.44 -10.25
N LYS A 25 -16.39 7.48 -9.59
CA LYS A 25 -17.26 8.68 -9.62
C LYS A 25 -16.61 9.88 -8.92
N VAL A 26 -15.80 9.63 -7.89
CA VAL A 26 -15.02 10.68 -7.19
C VAL A 26 -13.84 11.10 -8.06
N VAL A 27 -13.09 10.14 -8.62
CA VAL A 27 -11.96 10.39 -9.53
C VAL A 27 -12.40 11.26 -10.72
N ALA A 28 -13.58 11.01 -11.29
CA ALA A 28 -14.10 11.76 -12.43
C ALA A 28 -14.30 13.26 -12.17
N GLN A 29 -14.32 13.69 -10.90
CA GLN A 29 -14.43 15.09 -10.49
C GLN A 29 -13.07 15.75 -10.20
N LYS A 30 -11.97 15.00 -10.32
CA LYS A 30 -10.62 15.48 -10.05
C LYS A 30 -10.22 16.56 -11.06
N PRO A 31 -9.71 17.74 -10.62
CA PRO A 31 -9.23 18.77 -11.54
C PRO A 31 -7.96 18.31 -12.28
N PRO A 32 -7.71 18.83 -13.50
CA PRO A 32 -6.48 18.56 -14.24
C PRO A 32 -5.23 18.87 -13.40
N GLY A 33 -4.24 17.98 -13.44
CA GLY A 33 -2.96 18.14 -12.73
C GLY A 33 -2.97 17.71 -11.25
N MET A 34 -4.11 17.38 -10.66
CA MET A 34 -4.16 16.80 -9.32
C MET A 34 -3.83 15.30 -9.38
N LEU A 35 -3.05 14.80 -8.41
CA LEU A 35 -2.83 13.37 -8.16
C LEU A 35 -3.78 12.92 -7.06
N LEU A 36 -4.54 11.85 -7.31
CA LEU A 36 -5.41 11.20 -6.35
C LEU A 36 -4.89 9.79 -6.05
N ALA A 37 -4.54 9.57 -4.78
CA ALA A 37 -4.03 8.30 -4.30
C ALA A 37 -4.93 7.72 -3.21
N MET A 38 -4.90 6.40 -3.05
CA MET A 38 -5.55 5.72 -1.94
C MET A 38 -4.54 4.91 -1.14
N HIS A 39 -4.68 4.96 0.19
CA HIS A 39 -3.99 4.05 1.08
C HIS A 39 -4.88 2.89 1.48
N LEU A 40 -4.38 1.67 1.29
CA LEU A 40 -5.08 0.42 1.57
C LEU A 40 -4.59 -0.16 2.88
N CYS A 41 -5.17 0.34 3.97
CA CYS A 41 -4.79 -0.09 5.30
C CYS A 41 -5.29 -1.52 5.59
N ARG A 42 -4.44 -2.37 6.18
CA ARG A 42 -4.83 -3.71 6.68
C ARG A 42 -5.08 -3.72 8.20
N GLY A 43 -5.20 -2.53 8.78
CA GLY A 43 -5.42 -2.29 10.20
C GLY A 43 -4.10 -2.10 10.94
N ASN A 44 -3.98 -0.93 11.58
CA ASN A 44 -2.85 -0.57 12.43
C ASN A 44 -3.31 -0.18 13.85
N PHE A 45 -4.41 -0.76 14.33
CA PHE A 45 -4.94 -0.46 15.65
C PHE A 45 -4.02 -1.04 16.72
N LYS A 46 -3.29 -0.25 17.51
CA LYS A 46 -2.35 -0.74 18.55
C LYS A 46 -1.35 -1.80 18.05
N SER A 47 -0.84 -1.67 16.83
CA SER A 47 0.00 -2.71 16.19
C SER A 47 -0.71 -4.08 16.02
N THR A 48 -2.04 -4.11 16.11
CA THR A 48 -2.92 -5.24 15.79
C THR A 48 -3.65 -5.07 14.46
N HIS A 49 -3.97 -6.19 13.82
CA HIS A 49 -4.43 -6.27 12.42
C HIS A 49 -5.95 -6.41 12.31
N ALA A 50 -6.53 -5.81 11.26
CA ALA A 50 -7.94 -5.94 10.90
C ALA A 50 -8.18 -6.90 9.72
N ALA A 51 -7.16 -7.10 8.88
CA ALA A 51 -7.21 -7.98 7.71
C ALA A 51 -5.87 -8.71 7.50
N ALA A 52 -5.93 -9.99 7.11
CA ALA A 52 -4.76 -10.81 6.76
C ALA A 52 -5.01 -11.50 5.40
N GLY A 53 -3.94 -11.81 4.66
CA GLY A 53 -3.99 -12.54 3.39
C GLY A 53 -3.60 -11.73 2.15
N ASN A 54 -3.37 -12.39 1.02
CA ASN A 54 -2.92 -11.75 -0.23
C ASN A 54 -3.97 -10.76 -0.78
N TYR A 55 -3.55 -9.68 -1.46
CA TYR A 55 -4.44 -8.78 -2.23
C TYR A 55 -5.10 -9.49 -3.42
N GLU A 56 -4.60 -10.66 -3.82
CA GLU A 56 -5.07 -11.45 -4.95
C GLU A 56 -6.60 -11.48 -5.15
N PRO A 57 -7.46 -11.71 -4.14
CA PRO A 57 -8.92 -11.80 -4.34
C PRO A 57 -9.59 -10.48 -4.74
N VAL A 58 -8.91 -9.34 -4.55
CA VAL A 58 -9.43 -8.00 -4.85
C VAL A 58 -8.56 -7.24 -5.84
N ALA A 59 -7.43 -7.82 -6.26
CA ALA A 59 -6.39 -7.15 -7.00
C ALA A 59 -6.87 -6.61 -8.36
N GLU A 60 -7.72 -7.36 -9.06
CA GLU A 60 -8.24 -6.92 -10.36
C GLU A 60 -9.16 -5.70 -10.20
N ALA A 61 -10.17 -5.77 -9.32
CA ALA A 61 -11.04 -4.62 -9.04
C ALA A 61 -10.24 -3.41 -8.54
N LEU A 62 -9.24 -3.63 -7.70
CA LEU A 62 -8.44 -2.58 -7.07
C LEU A 62 -7.46 -1.91 -8.03
N LEU A 63 -6.62 -2.68 -8.72
CA LEU A 63 -5.49 -2.13 -9.48
C LEU A 63 -5.88 -1.85 -10.94
N LYS A 64 -6.84 -2.59 -11.50
CA LYS A 64 -7.24 -2.48 -12.90
C LYS A 64 -8.51 -1.64 -13.07
N GLU A 65 -9.53 -1.84 -12.23
CA GLU A 65 -10.82 -1.15 -12.40
C GLU A 65 -10.91 0.19 -11.67
N MET A 66 -10.30 0.32 -10.49
CA MET A 66 -10.32 1.58 -9.74
C MET A 66 -9.35 2.59 -10.36
N ASP A 67 -9.84 3.75 -10.76
CA ASP A 67 -9.10 4.68 -11.60
C ASP A 67 -8.24 5.70 -10.83
N LEU A 68 -7.49 5.23 -9.83
CA LEU A 68 -6.58 6.08 -9.08
C LEU A 68 -5.25 6.31 -9.82
N ASP A 69 -4.56 7.39 -9.49
CA ASP A 69 -3.22 7.63 -10.02
C ASP A 69 -2.16 6.83 -9.23
N ALA A 70 -2.39 6.64 -7.92
CA ALA A 70 -1.47 5.88 -7.08
C ALA A 70 -2.15 5.07 -5.96
N TYR A 71 -1.49 3.99 -5.56
CA TYR A 71 -1.94 3.08 -4.50
C TYR A 71 -0.84 2.90 -3.46
N PHE A 72 -1.12 3.21 -2.20
CA PHE A 72 -0.22 2.92 -1.07
C PHE A 72 -0.62 1.58 -0.44
N MET A 73 0.23 0.57 -0.61
CA MET A 73 -0.06 -0.82 -0.26
C MET A 73 0.87 -1.34 0.83
N GLU A 74 0.31 -1.98 1.85
CA GLU A 74 1.07 -2.53 2.98
C GLU A 74 1.74 -3.88 2.60
N TYR A 75 3.06 -3.97 2.76
CA TYR A 75 3.90 -5.15 2.45
C TYR A 75 5.03 -5.40 3.49
N ASP A 76 4.94 -4.82 4.69
CA ASP A 76 6.01 -4.83 5.71
C ASP A 76 6.31 -6.22 6.31
N ASP A 77 5.39 -7.16 6.18
CA ASP A 77 5.56 -8.51 6.71
C ASP A 77 5.21 -9.59 5.70
N ALA A 78 5.70 -10.81 5.94
CA ALA A 78 5.46 -11.98 5.09
C ALA A 78 3.96 -12.34 4.98
N ARG A 79 3.11 -11.84 5.88
CA ARG A 79 1.66 -12.09 5.88
C ARG A 79 0.93 -11.21 4.88
N SER A 80 1.57 -10.14 4.41
CA SER A 80 1.02 -9.20 3.43
C SER A 80 0.90 -9.80 2.02
N GLY A 81 1.48 -11.00 1.81
CA GLY A 81 1.40 -11.75 0.56
C GLY A 81 2.59 -11.50 -0.36
N ASP A 82 2.49 -11.99 -1.59
CA ASP A 82 3.48 -11.77 -2.65
C ASP A 82 3.10 -10.58 -3.53
N PHE A 83 3.99 -10.21 -4.46
CA PHE A 83 3.77 -9.12 -5.40
C PHE A 83 3.06 -9.53 -6.70
N LYS A 84 2.61 -10.79 -6.82
CA LYS A 84 1.88 -11.25 -8.01
C LYS A 84 0.66 -10.39 -8.35
N PRO A 85 -0.11 -9.83 -7.39
CA PRO A 85 -1.21 -8.91 -7.69
C PRO A 85 -0.83 -7.72 -8.57
N LEU A 86 0.43 -7.24 -8.51
CA LEU A 86 0.87 -6.07 -9.26
C LEU A 86 0.81 -6.25 -10.78
N ARG A 87 0.69 -7.49 -11.27
CA ARG A 87 0.46 -7.78 -12.70
C ARG A 87 -0.83 -7.18 -13.26
N TYR A 88 -1.78 -6.82 -12.39
CA TYR A 88 -3.01 -6.14 -12.77
C TYR A 88 -2.85 -4.62 -12.91
N LEU A 89 -1.71 -4.05 -12.51
CA LEU A 89 -1.45 -2.61 -12.58
C LEU A 89 -1.34 -2.16 -14.05
N PRO A 90 -2.24 -1.31 -14.55
CA PRO A 90 -2.12 -0.76 -15.89
C PRO A 90 -0.99 0.26 -15.96
N LYS A 91 -0.55 0.58 -17.18
CA LYS A 91 0.47 1.61 -17.41
C LYS A 91 0.01 2.98 -16.90
N GLY A 92 0.95 3.79 -16.45
CA GLY A 92 0.71 5.18 -16.03
C GLY A 92 0.16 5.35 -14.61
N LYS A 93 0.04 4.26 -13.83
CA LYS A 93 -0.32 4.29 -12.41
C LYS A 93 0.88 3.95 -11.54
N THR A 94 0.92 4.44 -10.30
CA THR A 94 2.01 4.17 -9.36
C THR A 94 1.56 3.28 -8.22
N VAL A 95 2.36 2.26 -7.87
CA VAL A 95 2.20 1.52 -6.62
C VAL A 95 3.32 1.92 -5.67
N VAL A 96 2.93 2.43 -4.51
CA VAL A 96 3.83 2.74 -3.41
C VAL A 96 3.90 1.53 -2.49
N LEU A 97 5.07 0.91 -2.45
CA LEU A 97 5.38 -0.28 -1.67
C LEU A 97 5.63 0.12 -0.22
N GLY A 98 4.68 -0.21 0.64
CA GLY A 98 4.75 0.01 2.08
C GLY A 98 5.60 -1.06 2.78
N LEU A 99 6.93 -0.98 2.63
CA LEU A 99 7.88 -2.01 3.10
C LEU A 99 8.49 -1.70 4.48
N VAL A 100 8.40 -0.44 4.93
CA VAL A 100 8.97 -0.02 6.23
C VAL A 100 7.88 -0.03 7.31
N THR A 101 8.09 -0.79 8.38
CA THR A 101 7.08 -0.91 9.43
C THR A 101 6.97 0.36 10.26
N THR A 102 5.75 0.80 10.52
CA THR A 102 5.44 1.87 11.48
C THR A 102 4.99 1.35 12.86
N LYS A 103 4.97 0.03 13.04
CA LYS A 103 4.48 -0.65 14.26
C LYS A 103 5.57 -0.78 15.34
N PHE A 104 6.82 -0.94 14.93
CA PHE A 104 7.96 -1.25 15.80
C PHE A 104 9.15 -0.35 15.50
N GLY A 105 9.96 -0.05 16.51
CA GLY A 105 11.14 0.82 16.37
C GLY A 105 12.36 0.15 15.73
N GLN A 106 12.36 -1.18 15.57
CA GLN A 106 13.45 -1.89 14.92
C GLN A 106 13.61 -1.40 13.47
N MET A 107 14.83 -1.09 13.09
CA MET A 107 15.15 -0.64 11.73
C MET A 107 15.14 -1.83 10.76
N GLU A 108 14.59 -1.59 9.58
CA GLU A 108 14.67 -2.50 8.44
C GLU A 108 16.08 -2.49 7.86
N ASP A 109 16.45 -3.61 7.24
CA ASP A 109 17.69 -3.73 6.49
C ASP A 109 17.55 -3.11 5.09
N LYS A 110 18.48 -2.23 4.72
CA LYS A 110 18.41 -1.48 3.45
C LYS A 110 18.52 -2.41 2.23
N ASP A 111 19.34 -3.44 2.30
CA ASP A 111 19.55 -4.37 1.18
C ASP A 111 18.34 -5.29 1.03
N GLU A 112 17.70 -5.68 2.13
CA GLU A 112 16.41 -6.38 2.11
C GLU A 112 15.33 -5.56 1.40
N LEU A 113 15.23 -4.26 1.72
CA LEU A 113 14.27 -3.37 1.05
C LEU A 113 14.49 -3.32 -0.46
N LYS A 114 15.75 -3.22 -0.91
CA LYS A 114 16.11 -3.24 -2.33
C LYS A 114 15.71 -4.55 -3.00
N ARG A 115 16.00 -5.70 -2.40
CA ARG A 115 15.58 -7.00 -2.94
C ARG A 115 14.06 -7.10 -3.05
N ARG A 116 13.32 -6.63 -2.04
CA ARG A 116 11.85 -6.61 -2.09
C ARG A 116 11.34 -5.71 -3.23
N ILE A 117 11.99 -4.57 -3.49
CA ILE A 117 11.66 -3.73 -4.65
C ILE A 117 11.94 -4.48 -5.96
N ASP A 118 13.08 -5.17 -6.09
CA ASP A 118 13.41 -5.98 -7.27
C ASP A 118 12.42 -7.12 -7.49
N GLU A 119 11.92 -7.74 -6.42
CA GLU A 119 10.85 -8.74 -6.50
C GLU A 119 9.54 -8.16 -7.02
N ALA A 120 9.17 -6.95 -6.59
CA ALA A 120 7.98 -6.25 -7.09
C ALA A 120 8.16 -5.85 -8.57
N ALA A 121 9.38 -5.45 -8.96
CA ALA A 121 9.73 -5.06 -10.32
C ALA A 121 9.58 -6.21 -11.35
N LYS A 122 9.47 -7.46 -10.89
CA LYS A 122 9.13 -8.62 -11.76
C LYS A 122 7.68 -8.60 -12.25
N TYR A 123 6.80 -7.84 -11.60
CA TYR A 123 5.36 -7.82 -11.88
C TYR A 123 4.84 -6.47 -12.36
N ALA A 124 5.50 -5.37 -12.01
CA ALA A 124 5.20 -4.03 -12.49
C ALA A 124 6.51 -3.30 -12.83
N PRO A 125 6.54 -2.41 -13.84
CA PRO A 125 7.76 -1.69 -14.21
C PRO A 125 8.31 -0.85 -13.05
N LEU A 126 9.64 -0.77 -12.92
CA LEU A 126 10.29 -0.08 -11.80
C LEU A 126 9.90 1.40 -11.72
N GLU A 127 9.66 2.04 -12.86
CA GLU A 127 9.18 3.43 -12.97
C GLU A 127 7.73 3.64 -12.47
N GLN A 128 6.97 2.55 -12.31
CA GLN A 128 5.63 2.56 -11.70
C GLN A 128 5.66 2.21 -10.22
N LEU A 129 6.84 2.02 -9.62
CA LEU A 129 7.02 1.67 -8.22
C LEU A 129 7.61 2.83 -7.41
N ALA A 130 7.24 2.90 -6.14
CA ALA A 130 7.81 3.81 -5.16
C ALA A 130 7.90 3.13 -3.78
N LEU A 131 8.60 3.75 -2.83
CA LEU A 131 8.79 3.22 -1.47
C LEU A 131 8.14 4.14 -0.43
N SER A 132 7.47 3.55 0.56
CA SER A 132 7.00 4.26 1.75
C SER A 132 7.07 3.40 3.00
N PRO A 133 6.84 4.00 4.19
CA PRO A 133 6.35 3.22 5.32
C PRO A 133 5.02 2.55 4.96
N GLN A 134 4.71 1.45 5.63
CA GLN A 134 3.49 0.69 5.39
C GLN A 134 2.21 1.51 5.59
N CYS A 135 2.21 2.41 6.58
CA CYS A 135 1.06 3.16 7.03
C CYS A 135 1.57 4.44 7.74
N GLY A 136 0.68 5.25 8.31
CA GLY A 136 1.08 6.40 9.12
C GLY A 136 1.64 6.01 10.50
N PHE A 137 2.55 6.82 11.04
CA PHE A 137 3.08 6.64 12.41
C PHE A 137 2.08 7.02 13.51
N SER A 138 1.00 7.71 13.16
CA SER A 138 -0.07 8.13 14.09
C SER A 138 -1.43 7.54 13.68
N SER A 139 -1.50 6.22 13.51
CA SER A 139 -2.71 5.55 13.00
C SER A 139 -3.90 5.50 13.99
N THR A 140 -3.74 6.03 15.22
CA THR A 140 -4.81 6.18 16.20
C THR A 140 -4.59 7.46 17.03
N VAL A 141 -5.60 7.91 17.79
CA VAL A 141 -5.52 9.04 18.75
C VAL A 141 -4.36 8.89 19.75
N HIS A 142 -3.92 7.66 20.01
CA HIS A 142 -2.83 7.34 20.95
C HIS A 142 -1.47 7.13 20.25
N GLY A 143 -1.41 7.19 18.92
CA GLY A 143 -0.22 6.88 18.12
C GLY A 143 0.19 5.40 18.12
N ASN A 144 1.29 5.08 17.45
CA ASN A 144 1.99 3.79 17.63
C ASN A 144 3.05 3.95 18.73
N ASN A 145 3.40 2.88 19.42
CA ASN A 145 4.44 2.89 20.46
C ASN A 145 5.85 2.89 19.82
N ILE A 146 6.17 3.96 19.10
CA ILE A 146 7.44 4.16 18.41
C ILE A 146 7.98 5.56 18.71
N ALA A 147 9.21 5.62 19.22
CA ALA A 147 9.87 6.87 19.55
C ALA A 147 10.01 7.77 18.30
N VAL A 148 9.85 9.08 18.48
CA VAL A 148 9.96 10.07 17.38
C VAL A 148 11.29 9.93 16.63
N GLU A 149 12.38 9.66 17.34
CA GLU A 149 13.69 9.44 16.71
C GLU A 149 13.71 8.20 15.80
N ALA A 150 13.03 7.11 16.19
CA ALA A 150 12.88 5.94 15.34
C ALA A 150 12.00 6.24 14.11
N GLN A 151 10.96 7.08 14.25
CA GLN A 151 10.16 7.53 13.11
C GLN A 151 11.01 8.33 12.12
N ARG A 152 11.83 9.26 12.60
CA ARG A 152 12.77 10.04 11.78
C ARG A 152 13.80 9.14 11.09
N ALA A 153 14.36 8.18 11.82
CA ALA A 153 15.31 7.23 11.26
C ALA A 153 14.69 6.39 10.14
N LYS A 154 13.45 5.93 10.31
CA LYS A 154 12.70 5.20 9.27
C LYS A 154 12.39 6.04 8.05
N LEU A 155 12.00 7.30 8.22
CA LEU A 155 11.80 8.21 7.10
C LEU A 155 13.12 8.46 6.34
N ARG A 156 14.23 8.61 7.06
CA ARG A 156 15.56 8.72 6.44
C ARG A 156 15.90 7.46 5.64
N LEU A 157 15.67 6.27 6.21
CA LEU A 157 15.89 5.00 5.51
C LEU A 157 15.07 4.93 4.21
N VAL A 158 13.80 5.35 4.22
CA VAL A 158 12.97 5.40 3.00
C VAL A 158 13.60 6.30 1.94
N VAL A 159 13.99 7.52 2.30
CA VAL A 159 14.60 8.47 1.36
C VAL A 159 15.91 7.93 0.80
N GLU A 160 16.82 7.47 1.66
CA GLU A 160 18.12 6.94 1.25
C GLU A 160 17.97 5.67 0.39
N THR A 161 16.98 4.83 0.65
CA THR A 161 16.71 3.64 -0.17
C THR A 161 16.14 4.04 -1.53
N ALA A 162 15.22 5.00 -1.55
CA ALA A 162 14.66 5.50 -2.80
C ALA A 162 15.73 6.15 -3.69
N GLN A 163 16.66 6.90 -3.11
CA GLN A 163 17.78 7.50 -3.84
C GLN A 163 18.72 6.44 -4.44
N ASP A 164 18.99 5.35 -3.71
CA ASP A 164 19.83 4.27 -4.25
C ASP A 164 19.16 3.53 -5.42
N VAL A 165 17.83 3.40 -5.41
CA VAL A 165 17.08 2.62 -6.40
C VAL A 165 16.72 3.45 -7.63
N TRP A 166 16.21 4.66 -7.43
CA TRP A 166 15.68 5.52 -8.50
C TRP A 166 16.57 6.73 -8.82
N GLY A 167 17.64 6.97 -8.05
CA GLY A 167 18.52 8.12 -8.20
C GLY A 167 18.06 9.36 -7.43
N THR A 168 18.84 10.43 -7.52
CA THR A 168 18.48 11.75 -6.97
C THR A 168 17.89 12.61 -8.09
N THR A 169 16.80 13.31 -7.79
CA THR A 169 16.19 14.31 -8.69
C THR A 169 16.79 15.68 -8.44
#